data_AF-A0AA36N1F8-F1
#
_entry.id   AF-A0AA36N1F8-F1
#
_cell.length_a   1.000
_cell.length_b   1.000
_cell.length_c   1.000
_cell.angle_alpha   90.00
_cell.angle_beta   90.00
_cell.angle_gamma   90.00
#
_symmetry.space_group_name_H-M   'P 1'
#
loop_
_entity.id
_entity.type
_entity.pdbx_description
1 polymer ?
#
loop_
_entity_poly.entity_id
_entity_poly.type
_entity_poly.pdbx_seq_one_letter_code
_entity_poly.pdbx_strand_id
1 'polypeptide(L)'
;MDDALKAEINAVRCDEGLQINRKCQVILSKLQAAGLLWEQKVMPVQLLVHPSNRSGAMLNSFDMHAKGAMVLTMGCLVDKLSDSLAFEMAKEPGQKQTQLQANLELVSASENKIAPVLSTERYLTVACSHVGMFMKTVAAGTCSTEHEELARVNNGLLTLDSLLSKYADPVLEALIKEGWTWKVISAEVEEHLEWLPGFLQGSLNTSQQVASTPTEMEQAMSLAFWYSRSKDLDVAIAQTAACMPLRAHYVPMIAQWVAKYGGGEEFPLVKLAESISDWFALT
;
A
#
# COMPACT_ATOMS: atom_id res chain seq x y z
N MET A 1 -2.08 23.14 5.29
CA MET A 1 -2.05 22.71 6.69
C MET A 1 -1.34 23.80 7.44
N ASP A 2 -1.83 24.25 8.58
CA ASP A 2 -1.12 25.30 9.33
C ASP A 2 0.22 24.81 9.89
N ASP A 3 1.15 25.75 10.10
CA ASP A 3 2.51 25.45 10.55
C ASP A 3 2.55 24.87 11.98
N ALA A 4 1.56 25.20 12.81
CA ALA A 4 1.49 24.70 14.18
C ALA A 4 1.18 23.20 14.19
N LEU A 5 0.18 22.77 13.43
CA LEU A 5 -0.16 21.36 13.27
C LEU A 5 0.99 20.58 12.61
N LYS A 6 1.65 21.17 11.61
CA LYS A 6 2.85 20.59 10.99
C LYS A 6 3.96 20.35 12.03
N ALA A 7 4.22 21.33 12.88
CA ALA A 7 5.23 21.20 13.94
C ALA A 7 4.85 20.13 14.97
N GLU A 8 3.58 20.07 15.38
CA GLU A 8 3.09 19.04 16.30
C GLU A 8 3.22 17.62 15.73
N ILE A 9 2.86 17.41 14.47
CA ILE A 9 2.98 16.09 13.82
C ILE A 9 4.45 15.68 13.71
N ASN A 10 5.34 16.60 13.36
CA ASN A 10 6.78 16.31 13.33
C ASN A 10 7.34 16.02 14.73
N ALA A 11 6.87 16.69 15.77
CA ALA A 11 7.24 16.38 17.15
C ALA A 11 6.83 14.94 17.53
N VAL A 12 5.61 14.53 17.18
CA VAL A 12 5.14 13.14 17.40
C VAL A 12 5.99 12.13 16.62
N ARG A 13 6.36 12.44 15.38
CA ARG A 13 7.25 11.60 14.57
C ARG A 13 8.61 11.38 15.26
N CYS A 14 9.20 12.45 15.78
CA CYS A 14 10.53 12.45 16.40
C CYS A 14 10.54 11.99 17.86
N ASP A 15 9.39 11.73 18.48
CA ASP A 15 9.31 11.27 19.86
C ASP A 15 9.85 9.84 20.01
N GLU A 16 11.04 9.69 20.59
CA GLU A 16 11.68 8.38 20.81
C GLU A 16 10.94 7.49 21.83
N GLY A 17 10.11 8.09 22.69
CA GLY A 17 9.33 7.36 23.69
C GLY A 17 8.08 6.69 23.13
N LEU A 18 7.66 7.03 21.91
CA LEU A 18 6.45 6.50 21.28
C LEU A 18 6.76 5.43 20.22
N GLN A 19 6.07 4.30 20.32
CA GLN A 19 6.15 3.23 19.31
C GLN A 19 5.37 3.62 18.04
N ILE A 20 5.75 3.06 16.89
CA ILE A 20 5.24 3.46 15.57
C ILE A 20 3.70 3.46 15.47
N ASN A 21 3.03 2.44 16.02
CA ASN A 21 1.57 2.36 15.99
C ASN A 21 0.92 3.43 16.88
N ARG A 22 1.55 3.77 18.01
CA ARG A 22 1.07 4.85 18.87
C ARG A 22 1.26 6.22 18.20
N LYS A 23 2.40 6.44 17.54
CA LYS A 23 2.64 7.63 16.71
C LYS A 23 1.58 7.77 15.63
N CYS A 24 1.31 6.69 14.87
CA CYS A 24 0.28 6.65 13.84
C CYS A 24 -1.10 7.05 14.39
N GLN A 25 -1.54 6.45 15.51
CA GLN A 25 -2.81 6.81 16.15
C GLN A 25 -2.90 8.29 16.52
N VAL A 26 -1.84 8.84 17.12
CA VAL A 26 -1.81 10.26 17.54
C VAL A 26 -1.83 11.18 16.31
N ILE A 27 -1.05 10.87 15.26
CA ILE A 27 -1.02 11.66 14.02
C ILE A 27 -2.40 11.65 13.35
N LEU A 28 -3.03 10.49 13.17
CA LEU A 28 -4.35 10.39 12.57
C LEU A 28 -5.41 11.15 13.38
N SER A 29 -5.34 11.08 14.72
CA SER A 29 -6.26 11.83 15.60
C SER A 29 -6.10 13.34 15.45
N LYS A 30 -4.86 13.82 15.32
CA LYS A 30 -4.56 15.25 15.09
C LYS A 30 -5.08 15.72 13.73
N LEU A 31 -4.85 14.94 12.67
CA LEU A 31 -5.38 15.25 11.34
C LEU A 31 -6.91 15.27 11.34
N GLN A 32 -7.56 14.35 12.05
CA GLN A 32 -9.01 14.32 12.17
C GLN A 32 -9.56 15.54 12.90
N ALA A 33 -8.93 15.93 14.02
CA ALA A 33 -9.32 17.13 14.77
C ALA A 33 -9.18 18.41 13.95
N ALA A 34 -8.23 18.45 13.01
CA ALA A 34 -8.02 19.56 12.08
C ALA A 34 -8.91 19.50 10.82
N GLY A 35 -9.76 18.48 10.66
CA GLY A 35 -10.59 18.30 9.46
C GLY A 35 -9.80 17.86 8.21
N LEU A 36 -8.57 17.39 8.38
CA LEU A 36 -7.68 16.92 7.31
C LEU A 36 -7.71 15.38 7.13
N LEU A 37 -8.45 14.69 8.00
CA LEU A 37 -8.79 13.27 7.90
C LEU A 37 -10.29 13.11 8.15
N TRP A 38 -10.99 12.39 7.27
CA TRP A 38 -12.40 12.07 7.43
C TRP A 38 -12.70 10.62 7.02
N GLU A 39 -13.88 10.14 7.39
CA GLU A 39 -14.39 8.85 6.94
C GLU A 39 -15.37 9.04 5.77
N GLN A 40 -15.23 8.24 4.73
CA GLN A 40 -16.09 8.30 3.55
C GLN A 40 -16.30 6.90 2.98
N LYS A 41 -17.52 6.61 2.49
CA LYS A 41 -17.77 5.41 1.68
C LYS A 41 -17.13 5.60 0.30
N VAL A 42 -16.17 4.75 -0.05
CA VAL A 42 -15.41 4.84 -1.32
C VAL A 42 -15.58 3.55 -2.11
N MET A 43 -15.95 3.69 -3.38
CA MET A 43 -16.08 2.56 -4.30
C MET A 43 -14.72 2.11 -4.83
N PRO A 44 -14.49 0.81 -5.09
CA PRO A 44 -13.20 0.32 -5.58
C PRO A 44 -12.72 0.98 -6.87
N VAL A 45 -13.65 1.31 -7.78
CA VAL A 45 -13.39 2.05 -9.02
C VAL A 45 -12.74 3.42 -8.78
N GLN A 46 -12.89 4.01 -7.60
CA GLN A 46 -12.30 5.30 -7.24
C GLN A 46 -10.88 5.19 -6.65
N LEU A 47 -10.35 3.97 -6.50
CA LEU A 47 -9.08 3.70 -5.84
C LEU A 47 -7.95 3.47 -6.85
N LEU A 48 -6.76 3.94 -6.44
CA LEU A 48 -5.45 3.60 -6.95
C LEU A 48 -4.53 3.22 -5.79
N VAL A 49 -3.29 2.85 -6.11
CA VAL A 49 -2.25 2.58 -5.12
C VAL A 49 -1.38 3.81 -4.97
N HIS A 50 -1.09 4.20 -3.73
CA HIS A 50 -0.16 5.29 -3.48
C HIS A 50 1.28 4.88 -3.87
N PRO A 51 2.08 5.73 -4.56
CA PRO A 51 3.47 5.43 -4.92
C PRO A 51 4.37 5.00 -3.76
N SER A 52 4.10 5.52 -2.56
CA SER A 52 4.81 5.11 -1.33
C SER A 52 4.39 3.75 -0.75
N ASN A 53 3.46 3.03 -1.37
CA ASN A 53 3.02 1.73 -0.86
C ASN A 53 4.13 0.68 -0.99
N ARG A 54 4.21 -0.23 -0.01
CA ARG A 54 5.29 -1.22 0.13
C ARG A 54 6.67 -0.61 -0.12
N SER A 55 6.95 0.54 0.50
CA SER A 55 8.22 1.24 0.33
C SER A 55 8.57 1.50 -1.15
N GLY A 56 7.59 1.87 -1.98
CA GLY A 56 7.81 2.16 -3.39
C GLY A 56 7.55 0.99 -4.34
N ALA A 57 7.41 -0.23 -3.81
CA ALA A 57 7.16 -1.42 -4.61
C ALA A 57 5.74 -1.53 -5.18
N MET A 58 4.81 -0.69 -4.70
CA MET A 58 3.40 -0.72 -5.11
C MET A 58 2.73 -2.06 -4.72
N LEU A 59 1.97 -2.67 -5.63
CA LEU A 59 1.30 -3.95 -5.42
C LEU A 59 1.89 -5.01 -6.33
N ASN A 60 1.90 -6.25 -5.84
CA ASN A 60 2.13 -7.42 -6.66
C ASN A 60 0.75 -8.03 -7.05
N SER A 61 0.54 -8.29 -8.35
CA SER A 61 -0.76 -8.80 -8.83
C SER A 61 -1.07 -10.23 -8.34
N PHE A 62 -0.06 -11.06 -8.13
CA PHE A 62 -0.21 -12.42 -7.61
C PHE A 62 -0.60 -12.39 -6.13
N ASP A 63 0.11 -11.60 -5.32
CA ASP A 63 -0.25 -11.40 -3.91
C ASP A 63 -1.65 -10.80 -3.76
N MET A 64 -2.01 -9.88 -4.66
CA MET A 64 -3.35 -9.29 -4.72
C MET A 64 -4.42 -10.36 -4.97
N HIS A 65 -4.21 -11.24 -5.95
CA HIS A 65 -5.14 -12.33 -6.27
C HIS A 65 -5.19 -13.38 -5.16
N ALA A 66 -4.06 -13.77 -4.59
CA ALA A 66 -3.99 -14.69 -3.46
C ALA A 66 -4.75 -14.13 -2.25
N LYS A 67 -4.56 -12.85 -1.93
CA LYS A 67 -5.29 -12.17 -0.86
C LYS A 67 -6.79 -12.12 -1.16
N GLY A 68 -7.17 -11.82 -2.41
CA GLY A 68 -8.56 -11.86 -2.86
C GLY A 68 -9.19 -13.25 -2.70
N ALA A 69 -8.49 -14.30 -3.12
CA ALA A 69 -8.92 -15.69 -2.97
C ALA A 69 -9.13 -16.08 -1.50
N MET A 70 -8.23 -15.65 -0.61
CA MET A 70 -8.37 -15.85 0.83
C MET A 70 -9.62 -15.14 1.38
N VAL A 71 -9.85 -13.88 1.00
CA VAL A 71 -11.04 -13.12 1.43
C VAL A 71 -12.32 -13.81 0.98
N LEU A 72 -12.39 -14.28 -0.26
CA LEU A 72 -13.53 -15.01 -0.79
C LEU A 72 -13.76 -16.35 -0.06
N THR A 73 -12.68 -17.07 0.25
CA THR A 73 -12.75 -18.37 0.93
C THR A 73 -13.17 -18.24 2.39
N MET A 74 -12.71 -17.21 3.09
CA MET A 74 -13.05 -16.94 4.49
C MET A 74 -14.40 -16.24 4.66
N GLY A 75 -14.96 -15.70 3.57
CA GLY A 75 -16.09 -14.79 3.59
C GLY A 75 -15.66 -13.34 3.84
N CYS A 76 -16.30 -12.41 3.14
CA CYS A 76 -16.01 -10.99 3.26
C CYS A 76 -16.57 -10.44 4.58
N LEU A 77 -15.71 -9.79 5.36
CA LEU A 77 -16.09 -9.11 6.61
C LEU A 77 -15.66 -7.65 6.56
N VAL A 78 -16.64 -6.74 6.55
CA VAL A 78 -16.39 -5.28 6.51
C VAL A 78 -15.53 -4.83 7.70
N ASP A 79 -15.74 -5.44 8.88
CA ASP A 79 -14.97 -5.13 10.10
C ASP A 79 -13.47 -5.42 9.95
N LYS A 80 -13.08 -6.36 9.06
CA LYS A 80 -11.67 -6.63 8.76
C LYS A 80 -11.04 -5.61 7.81
N LEU A 81 -11.83 -4.67 7.30
CA LEU A 81 -11.41 -3.57 6.43
C LEU A 81 -11.41 -2.23 7.18
N SER A 82 -11.61 -2.21 8.51
CA SER A 82 -11.70 -0.97 9.32
C SER A 82 -10.43 -0.10 9.29
N ASP A 83 -9.29 -0.69 8.95
CA ASP A 83 -8.00 0.00 8.85
C ASP A 83 -7.72 0.54 7.43
N SER A 84 -8.74 0.57 6.58
CA SER A 84 -8.65 1.13 5.22
C SER A 84 -8.30 2.62 5.27
N LEU A 85 -7.14 2.95 4.71
CA LEU A 85 -6.58 4.30 4.71
C LEU A 85 -6.07 4.67 3.32
N ALA A 86 -6.46 5.85 2.85
CA ALA A 86 -6.04 6.41 1.58
C ALA A 86 -5.77 7.92 1.70
N PHE A 87 -5.01 8.44 0.75
CA PHE A 87 -4.83 9.86 0.51
C PHE A 87 -5.71 10.30 -0.66
N GLU A 88 -6.23 11.53 -0.64
CA GLU A 88 -6.69 12.15 -1.88
C GLU A 88 -5.52 12.29 -2.85
N MET A 89 -5.82 12.12 -4.13
CA MET A 89 -4.85 12.39 -5.20
C MET A 89 -4.44 13.86 -5.20
N ALA A 90 -3.17 14.14 -5.49
CA ALA A 90 -2.61 15.48 -5.46
C ALA A 90 -3.39 16.47 -6.35
N LYS A 91 -3.48 17.73 -5.90
CA LYS A 91 -4.05 18.83 -6.68
C LYS A 91 -3.03 19.44 -7.63
N GLU A 92 -1.77 19.45 -7.22
CA GLU A 92 -0.64 19.91 -8.03
C GLU A 92 -0.46 18.98 -9.25
N PRO A 93 -0.47 19.53 -10.49
CA PRO A 93 -0.44 18.72 -11.72
C PRO A 93 0.76 17.77 -11.85
N GLY A 94 1.96 18.19 -11.44
CA GLY A 94 3.18 17.38 -11.51
C GLY A 94 3.12 16.15 -10.61
N GLN A 95 2.78 16.34 -9.34
CA GLN A 95 2.63 15.25 -8.37
C GLN A 95 1.49 14.32 -8.78
N LYS A 96 0.35 14.88 -9.23
CA LYS A 96 -0.76 14.10 -9.75
C LYS A 96 -0.35 13.23 -10.93
N GLN A 97 0.41 13.77 -11.87
CA GLN A 97 0.92 13.02 -13.02
C GLN A 97 1.84 11.88 -12.57
N THR A 98 2.73 12.13 -11.62
CA THR A 98 3.61 11.09 -11.04
C THR A 98 2.80 9.96 -10.39
N GLN A 99 1.77 10.30 -9.60
CA GLN A 99 0.89 9.33 -8.96
C GLN A 99 0.11 8.47 -9.97
N LEU A 100 -0.39 9.08 -11.04
CA LEU A 100 -1.08 8.38 -12.14
C LEU A 100 -0.11 7.50 -12.92
N GLN A 101 1.07 8.03 -13.27
CA GLN A 101 2.07 7.32 -14.06
C GLN A 101 2.54 6.05 -13.36
N ALA A 102 2.78 6.08 -12.05
CA ALA A 102 3.13 4.89 -11.27
C ALA A 102 2.05 3.80 -11.34
N ASN A 103 0.76 4.18 -11.36
CA ASN A 103 -0.33 3.21 -11.49
C ASN A 103 -0.51 2.71 -12.93
N LEU A 104 -0.25 3.55 -13.94
CA LEU A 104 -0.24 3.12 -15.35
C LEU A 104 0.88 2.11 -15.60
N GLU A 105 2.07 2.34 -15.05
CA GLU A 105 3.20 1.41 -15.12
C GLU A 105 2.88 0.09 -14.41
N LEU A 106 2.30 0.16 -13.21
CA LEU A 106 1.84 -1.02 -12.47
C LEU A 106 0.83 -1.85 -13.29
N VAL A 107 -0.18 -1.21 -13.88
CA VAL A 107 -1.18 -1.89 -14.70
C VAL A 107 -0.53 -2.50 -15.94
N SER A 108 0.35 -1.77 -16.63
CA SER A 108 1.04 -2.26 -17.81
C SER A 108 1.92 -3.47 -17.50
N ALA A 109 2.64 -3.45 -16.37
CA ALA A 109 3.49 -4.55 -15.94
C ALA A 109 2.69 -5.79 -15.47
N SER A 110 1.41 -5.61 -15.12
CA SER A 110 0.56 -6.70 -14.63
C SER A 110 0.02 -7.62 -15.73
N GLU A 111 0.20 -7.29 -17.01
CA GLU A 111 -0.30 -8.10 -18.14
C GLU A 111 -1.80 -8.44 -18.02
N ASN A 112 -2.64 -7.41 -17.83
CA ASN A 112 -4.10 -7.52 -17.65
C ASN A 112 -4.56 -8.21 -16.34
N LYS A 113 -3.68 -8.36 -15.34
CA LYS A 113 -4.03 -8.92 -14.02
C LYS A 113 -4.59 -7.87 -13.04
N ILE A 114 -4.39 -6.58 -13.31
CA ILE A 114 -4.90 -5.45 -12.50
C ILE A 114 -5.83 -4.58 -13.35
N ALA A 115 -6.91 -4.07 -12.74
CA ALA A 115 -7.85 -3.16 -13.39
C ALA A 115 -7.16 -1.95 -14.07
N PRO A 116 -7.64 -1.51 -15.24
CA PRO A 116 -7.15 -0.29 -15.89
C PRO A 116 -7.42 0.95 -15.04
N VAL A 117 -6.68 2.02 -15.33
CA VAL A 117 -6.93 3.37 -14.79
C VAL A 117 -8.06 4.01 -15.61
N LEU A 118 -9.16 4.39 -14.96
CA LEU A 118 -10.43 4.80 -15.57
C LEU A 118 -10.71 6.31 -15.48
N SER A 119 -9.76 7.11 -14.99
CA SER A 119 -9.90 8.57 -14.74
C SER A 119 -11.04 8.95 -13.78
N THR A 120 -11.62 7.97 -13.08
CA THR A 120 -12.64 8.16 -12.05
C THR A 120 -12.03 8.07 -10.65
N GLU A 121 -10.75 7.73 -10.59
CA GLU A 121 -9.99 7.57 -9.37
C GLU A 121 -9.70 8.90 -8.69
N ARG A 122 -9.84 8.88 -7.37
CA ARG A 122 -9.69 10.05 -6.51
C ARG A 122 -8.77 9.81 -5.32
N TYR A 123 -8.53 8.53 -4.99
CA TYR A 123 -7.86 8.16 -3.75
C TYR A 123 -6.74 7.15 -3.98
N LEU A 124 -5.65 7.32 -3.26
CA LEU A 124 -4.42 6.53 -3.32
C LEU A 124 -4.27 5.75 -2.01
N THR A 125 -4.40 4.43 -2.10
CA THR A 125 -4.44 3.56 -0.93
C THR A 125 -3.04 3.31 -0.34
N VAL A 126 -2.94 3.39 0.98
CA VAL A 126 -1.72 3.05 1.76
C VAL A 126 -1.93 1.88 2.72
N ALA A 127 -3.19 1.53 3.00
CA ALA A 127 -3.60 0.33 3.71
C ALA A 127 -4.79 -0.33 3.00
N CYS A 128 -4.98 -1.65 3.20
CA CYS A 128 -6.00 -2.45 2.51
C CYS A 128 -5.91 -2.43 0.97
N SER A 129 -4.77 -2.04 0.41
CA SER A 129 -4.57 -1.82 -1.03
C SER A 129 -4.78 -3.08 -1.89
N HIS A 130 -4.27 -4.24 -1.47
CA HIS A 130 -4.47 -5.51 -2.20
C HIS A 130 -5.97 -5.85 -2.32
N VAL A 131 -6.73 -5.72 -1.23
CA VAL A 131 -8.17 -5.99 -1.26
C VAL A 131 -8.90 -4.93 -2.08
N GLY A 132 -8.59 -3.64 -1.89
CA GLY A 132 -9.12 -2.53 -2.71
C GLY A 132 -8.97 -2.76 -4.21
N MET A 133 -7.75 -3.09 -4.64
CA MET A 133 -7.43 -3.29 -6.04
C MET A 133 -7.96 -4.63 -6.58
N PHE A 134 -8.06 -5.67 -5.76
CA PHE A 134 -8.75 -6.91 -6.15
C PHE A 134 -10.24 -6.64 -6.43
N MET A 135 -10.93 -5.94 -5.54
CA MET A 135 -12.35 -5.58 -5.74
C MET A 135 -12.53 -4.71 -6.99
N LYS A 136 -11.63 -3.77 -7.24
CA LYS A 136 -11.61 -2.97 -8.49
C LYS A 136 -11.43 -3.84 -9.73
N THR A 137 -10.52 -4.82 -9.67
CA THR A 137 -10.22 -5.78 -10.74
C THR A 137 -11.43 -6.64 -11.07
N VAL A 138 -12.14 -7.13 -10.06
CA VAL A 138 -13.40 -7.87 -10.24
C VAL A 138 -14.50 -6.95 -10.81
N ALA A 139 -14.59 -5.71 -10.34
CA ALA A 139 -15.57 -4.73 -10.84
C ALA A 139 -15.36 -4.39 -12.33
N ALA A 140 -14.10 -4.35 -12.77
CA ALA A 140 -13.77 -4.09 -14.18
C ALA A 140 -14.23 -5.23 -15.10
N GLY A 141 -14.21 -6.48 -14.63
CA GLY A 141 -14.74 -7.64 -15.36
C GLY A 141 -13.91 -8.08 -16.57
N THR A 142 -12.77 -7.45 -16.82
CA THR A 142 -11.92 -7.70 -18.01
C THR A 142 -10.56 -8.33 -17.67
N CYS A 143 -10.24 -8.46 -16.39
CA CYS A 143 -8.91 -8.86 -15.93
C CYS A 143 -8.82 -10.37 -15.74
N SER A 144 -7.62 -10.91 -15.95
CA SER A 144 -7.33 -12.32 -15.77
C SER A 144 -6.64 -12.61 -14.43
N THR A 145 -6.61 -13.87 -14.04
CA THR A 145 -5.87 -14.38 -12.88
C THR A 145 -5.15 -15.68 -13.23
N GLU A 146 -3.97 -15.84 -12.65
CA GLU A 146 -3.18 -17.09 -12.69
C GLU A 146 -3.30 -17.88 -11.38
N HIS A 147 -4.03 -17.34 -10.39
CA HIS A 147 -4.28 -18.04 -9.14
C HIS A 147 -5.20 -19.24 -9.37
N GLU A 148 -4.71 -20.44 -9.09
CA GLU A 148 -5.36 -21.71 -9.46
C GLU A 148 -6.85 -21.78 -9.07
N GLU A 149 -7.17 -21.44 -7.82
CA GLU A 149 -8.57 -21.49 -7.33
C GLU A 149 -9.51 -20.46 -7.97
N LEU A 150 -8.99 -19.30 -8.37
CA LEU A 150 -9.77 -18.27 -9.04
C LEU A 150 -9.89 -18.59 -10.53
N ALA A 151 -8.83 -19.13 -11.13
CA ALA A 151 -8.82 -19.53 -12.52
C ALA A 151 -9.86 -20.62 -12.82
N ARG A 152 -10.06 -21.55 -11.89
CA ARG A 152 -11.09 -22.62 -11.98
C ARG A 152 -12.53 -22.10 -11.99
N VAL A 153 -12.79 -20.86 -11.57
CA VAL A 153 -14.17 -20.33 -11.48
C VAL A 153 -14.72 -19.95 -12.84
N ASN A 154 -13.89 -19.32 -13.69
CA ASN A 154 -14.31 -18.77 -14.97
C ASN A 154 -13.15 -18.70 -15.97
N ASN A 155 -12.41 -19.80 -16.11
CA ASN A 155 -11.27 -19.93 -17.02
C ASN A 155 -10.28 -18.75 -16.91
N GLY A 156 -9.96 -18.33 -15.69
CA GLY A 156 -9.05 -17.22 -15.43
C GLY A 156 -9.68 -15.83 -15.48
N LEU A 157 -10.93 -15.65 -15.92
CA LEU A 157 -11.54 -14.32 -16.01
C LEU A 157 -12.20 -13.90 -14.68
N LEU A 158 -11.75 -12.77 -14.14
CA LEU A 158 -12.30 -12.19 -12.91
C LEU A 158 -13.52 -11.33 -13.21
N THR A 159 -14.71 -11.84 -12.89
CA THR A 159 -15.98 -11.10 -12.99
C THR A 159 -16.78 -11.22 -11.70
N LEU A 160 -17.58 -10.21 -11.38
CA LEU A 160 -18.44 -10.26 -10.20
C LEU A 160 -19.42 -11.45 -10.27
N ASP A 161 -20.08 -11.65 -11.40
CA ASP A 161 -21.10 -12.71 -11.56
C ASP A 161 -20.51 -14.11 -11.36
N SER A 162 -19.32 -14.37 -11.92
CA SER A 162 -18.66 -15.66 -11.74
C SER A 162 -18.27 -15.92 -10.28
N LEU A 163 -17.73 -14.91 -9.59
CA LEU A 163 -17.38 -15.05 -8.17
C LEU A 163 -18.63 -15.22 -7.30
N LEU A 164 -19.70 -14.46 -7.54
CA LEU A 164 -20.96 -14.62 -6.80
C LEU A 164 -21.59 -15.99 -7.02
N SER A 165 -21.48 -16.57 -8.22
CA SER A 165 -21.97 -17.93 -8.50
C SER A 165 -21.26 -19.01 -7.67
N LYS A 166 -19.97 -18.83 -7.35
CA LYS A 166 -19.18 -19.80 -6.57
C LYS A 166 -19.29 -19.56 -5.06
N TYR A 167 -19.16 -18.30 -4.63
CA TYR A 167 -19.03 -17.96 -3.21
C TYR A 167 -20.35 -17.51 -2.58
N ALA A 168 -21.33 -17.07 -3.37
CA ALA A 168 -22.65 -16.61 -2.92
C ALA A 168 -22.62 -15.60 -1.76
N ASP A 169 -21.59 -14.74 -1.73
CA ASP A 169 -21.35 -13.79 -0.65
C ASP A 169 -22.00 -12.42 -0.96
N PRO A 170 -23.09 -12.04 -0.29
CA PRO A 170 -23.75 -10.75 -0.53
C PRO A 170 -22.89 -9.56 -0.07
N VAL A 171 -21.96 -9.77 0.87
CA VAL A 171 -21.04 -8.72 1.32
C VAL A 171 -20.03 -8.39 0.23
N LEU A 172 -19.55 -9.39 -0.51
CA LEU A 172 -18.71 -9.18 -1.69
C LEU A 172 -19.38 -8.26 -2.70
N GLU A 173 -20.64 -8.54 -3.03
CA GLU A 173 -21.42 -7.73 -3.97
C GLU A 173 -21.53 -6.27 -3.50
N ALA A 174 -21.87 -6.06 -2.23
CA ALA A 174 -21.99 -4.73 -1.64
C ALA A 174 -20.64 -3.97 -1.63
N LEU A 175 -19.54 -4.64 -1.28
CA LEU A 175 -18.20 -4.04 -1.29
C LEU A 175 -17.78 -3.58 -2.69
N ILE A 176 -18.13 -4.35 -3.72
CA ILE A 176 -17.79 -4.03 -5.11
C ILE A 176 -18.68 -2.94 -5.69
N LYS A 177 -20.00 -3.03 -5.48
CA LYS A 177 -20.97 -2.10 -6.08
C LYS A 177 -21.12 -0.79 -5.33
N GLU A 178 -20.99 -0.82 -4.00
CA GLU A 178 -21.24 0.34 -3.16
C GLU A 178 -20.00 0.86 -2.45
N GLY A 179 -18.97 0.03 -2.29
CA GLY A 179 -17.79 0.36 -1.52
C GLY A 179 -17.98 0.22 -0.01
N TRP A 180 -16.97 0.63 0.75
CA TRP A 180 -16.98 0.63 2.22
C TRP A 180 -16.33 1.90 2.76
N THR A 181 -16.33 2.04 4.08
CA THR A 181 -15.75 3.21 4.74
C THR A 181 -14.23 3.18 4.69
N TRP A 182 -13.65 4.25 4.14
CA TRP A 182 -12.23 4.54 4.16
C TRP A 182 -11.97 5.77 5.02
N LYS A 183 -10.86 5.75 5.75
CA LYS A 183 -10.24 6.96 6.27
C LYS A 183 -9.50 7.62 5.11
N VAL A 184 -9.84 8.87 4.82
CA VAL A 184 -9.27 9.63 3.70
C VAL A 184 -8.53 10.83 4.26
N ILE A 185 -7.25 10.95 3.91
CA ILE A 185 -6.40 12.08 4.25
C ILE A 185 -6.41 13.08 3.08
N SER A 186 -6.60 14.36 3.37
CA SER A 186 -6.55 15.44 2.38
C SER A 186 -5.21 15.47 1.64
N ALA A 187 -5.23 15.74 0.34
CA ALA A 187 -4.04 15.85 -0.50
C ALA A 187 -3.04 16.90 0.04
N GLU A 188 -3.56 17.96 0.66
CA GLU A 188 -2.78 19.03 1.29
C GLU A 188 -1.84 18.52 2.39
N VAL A 189 -2.18 17.40 3.04
CA VAL A 189 -1.32 16.82 4.08
C VAL A 189 -0.02 16.29 3.48
N GLU A 190 -0.09 15.57 2.35
CA GLU A 190 1.09 15.04 1.66
C GLU A 190 1.99 16.18 1.14
N GLU A 191 1.38 17.25 0.62
CA GLU A 191 2.09 18.44 0.15
C GLU A 191 2.95 19.09 1.24
N HIS A 192 2.55 18.99 2.52
CA HIS A 192 3.30 19.52 3.65
C HIS A 192 4.16 18.49 4.39
N LEU A 193 3.84 17.20 4.25
CA LEU A 193 4.44 16.06 4.96
C LEU A 193 4.68 14.89 4.00
N GLU A 194 5.59 15.07 3.04
CA GLU A 194 5.91 14.08 1.99
C GLU A 194 6.29 12.68 2.52
N TRP A 195 6.80 12.61 3.76
CA TRP A 195 7.18 11.36 4.42
C TRP A 195 6.00 10.55 4.95
N LEU A 196 4.84 11.18 5.14
CA LEU A 196 3.73 10.61 5.89
C LEU A 196 3.10 9.37 5.23
N PRO A 197 2.87 9.33 3.90
CA PRO A 197 2.30 8.13 3.27
C PRO A 197 3.14 6.87 3.50
N GLY A 198 4.46 6.98 3.38
CA GLY A 198 5.38 5.86 3.64
C GLY A 198 5.39 5.44 5.11
N PHE A 199 5.33 6.41 6.03
CA PHE A 199 5.28 6.15 7.46
C PHE A 199 3.99 5.42 7.87
N LEU A 200 2.85 5.87 7.36
CA LEU A 200 1.54 5.26 7.65
C LEU A 200 1.44 3.85 7.06
N GLN A 201 1.97 3.64 5.85
CA GLN A 201 2.06 2.30 5.27
C GLN A 201 2.92 1.37 6.15
N GLY A 202 4.08 1.84 6.63
CA GLY A 202 4.94 1.04 7.51
C GLY A 202 4.24 0.68 8.82
N SER A 203 3.53 1.63 9.43
CA SER A 203 2.76 1.40 10.66
C SER A 203 1.62 0.40 10.45
N LEU A 204 0.78 0.61 9.42
CA LEU A 204 -0.44 -0.17 9.22
C LEU A 204 -0.17 -1.60 8.74
N ASN A 205 1.03 -1.86 8.20
CA ASN A 205 1.46 -3.21 7.86
C ASN A 205 2.17 -3.94 9.01
N THR A 206 2.43 -3.31 10.16
CA THR A 206 3.07 -4.00 11.30
C THR A 206 2.28 -5.20 11.82
N SER A 207 0.94 -5.20 11.68
CA SER A 207 0.11 -6.35 12.04
C SER A 207 0.37 -7.58 11.16
N GLN A 208 0.65 -7.36 9.87
CA GLN A 208 1.08 -8.42 8.95
C GLN A 208 2.47 -8.93 9.30
N GLN A 209 3.36 -8.05 9.77
CA GLN A 209 4.72 -8.44 10.18
C GLN A 209 4.76 -9.31 11.44
N VAL A 210 3.76 -9.17 12.32
CA VAL A 210 3.58 -10.08 13.46
C VAL A 210 3.18 -11.48 12.98
N ALA A 211 2.44 -11.57 11.88
CA ALA A 211 1.99 -12.83 11.30
C ALA A 211 3.03 -13.48 10.36
N SER A 212 3.84 -12.69 9.66
CA SER A 212 4.90 -13.16 8.76
C SER A 212 6.11 -12.24 8.84
N THR A 213 7.31 -12.82 9.00
CA THR A 213 8.53 -12.03 9.17
C THR A 213 8.94 -11.37 7.85
N PRO A 214 9.27 -10.06 7.82
CA PRO A 214 9.78 -9.41 6.62
C PRO A 214 11.06 -10.07 6.09
N THR A 215 11.15 -10.20 4.77
CA THR A 215 12.33 -10.71 4.05
C THR A 215 13.49 -9.71 4.09
N GLU A 216 14.71 -10.15 3.73
CA GLU A 216 15.82 -9.21 3.55
C GLU A 216 15.56 -8.21 2.41
N MET A 217 14.87 -8.64 1.33
CA MET A 217 14.57 -7.78 0.19
C MET A 217 13.55 -6.70 0.54
N GLU A 218 12.54 -7.01 1.35
CA GLU A 218 11.61 -5.99 1.87
C GLU A 218 12.33 -4.96 2.74
N GLN A 219 13.30 -5.40 3.57
CA GLN A 219 14.14 -4.48 4.34
C GLN A 219 15.03 -3.62 3.45
N ALA A 220 15.63 -4.20 2.40
CA ALA A 220 16.47 -3.49 1.45
C ALA A 220 15.67 -2.45 0.65
N MET A 221 14.45 -2.79 0.22
CA MET A 221 13.52 -1.86 -0.43
C MET A 221 13.11 -0.72 0.51
N SER A 222 12.79 -1.02 1.78
CA SER A 222 12.52 0.01 2.80
C SER A 222 13.72 0.94 3.01
N LEU A 223 14.94 0.41 3.08
CA LEU A 223 16.15 1.21 3.21
C LEU A 223 16.35 2.14 2.00
N ALA A 224 16.26 1.59 0.79
CA ALA A 224 16.37 2.36 -0.46
C ALA A 224 15.31 3.47 -0.53
N PHE A 225 14.07 3.16 -0.12
CA PHE A 225 12.95 4.08 -0.09
C PHE A 225 13.14 5.25 0.87
N TRP A 226 13.65 4.99 2.08
CA TRP A 226 13.89 6.05 3.04
C TRP A 226 15.14 6.85 2.69
N TYR A 227 16.19 6.20 2.18
CA TYR A 227 17.40 6.88 1.73
C TYR A 227 17.15 7.80 0.55
N SER A 228 16.32 7.42 -0.42
CA SER A 228 16.02 8.31 -1.57
C SER A 228 15.35 9.62 -1.15
N ARG A 229 14.68 9.64 0.01
CA ARG A 229 14.01 10.82 0.60
C ARG A 229 14.88 11.60 1.57
N SER A 230 15.64 10.92 2.43
CA SER A 230 16.47 11.57 3.44
C SER A 230 17.85 11.95 2.90
N LYS A 231 18.34 11.20 1.91
CA LYS A 231 19.75 11.17 1.48
C LYS A 231 20.73 10.93 2.65
N ASP A 232 20.24 10.29 3.70
CA ASP A 232 20.92 10.00 4.95
C ASP A 232 20.67 8.53 5.34
N LEU A 233 21.75 7.75 5.44
CA LEU A 233 21.70 6.32 5.70
C LEU A 233 21.28 6.00 7.14
N ASP A 234 21.68 6.82 8.12
CA ASP A 234 21.31 6.61 9.53
C ASP A 234 19.82 6.87 9.72
N VAL A 235 19.29 7.91 9.07
CA VAL A 235 17.85 8.16 9.03
C VAL A 235 17.12 7.00 8.35
N ALA A 236 17.62 6.48 7.24
CA ALA A 236 17.00 5.36 6.53
C ALA A 236 16.98 4.06 7.34
N ILE A 237 18.07 3.78 8.07
CA ILE A 237 18.18 2.65 9.01
C ILE A 237 17.16 2.82 10.13
N ALA A 238 17.11 3.98 10.77
CA ALA A 238 16.20 4.25 11.88
C ALA A 238 14.72 4.11 11.46
N GLN A 239 14.35 4.67 10.31
CA GLN A 239 12.97 4.56 9.79
C GLN A 239 12.61 3.12 9.42
N THR A 240 13.52 2.39 8.76
CA THR A 240 13.30 0.98 8.42
C THR A 240 13.16 0.12 9.67
N ALA A 241 14.04 0.28 10.65
CA ALA A 241 13.99 -0.43 11.92
C ALA A 241 12.70 -0.13 12.71
N ALA A 242 12.23 1.12 12.70
CA ALA A 242 10.97 1.49 13.32
C ALA A 242 9.75 0.83 12.63
N CYS A 243 9.80 0.67 11.31
CA CYS A 243 8.76 0.00 10.53
C CYS A 243 8.85 -1.52 10.61
N MET A 244 9.99 -2.08 11.01
CA MET A 244 10.26 -3.54 11.06
C MET A 244 10.91 -3.95 12.40
N PRO A 245 10.22 -3.75 13.53
CA PRO A 245 10.83 -3.81 14.87
C PRO A 245 11.40 -5.19 15.23
N LEU A 246 10.80 -6.29 14.73
CA LEU A 246 11.29 -7.66 15.00
C LEU A 246 12.65 -7.96 14.34
N ARG A 247 13.00 -7.20 13.29
CA ARG A 247 14.28 -7.31 12.56
C ARG A 247 15.18 -6.09 12.74
N ALA A 248 14.83 -5.16 13.63
CA ALA A 248 15.57 -3.90 13.82
C ALA A 248 17.08 -4.09 14.03
N HIS A 249 17.49 -5.15 14.75
CA HIS A 249 18.89 -5.48 14.98
C HIS A 249 19.67 -5.89 13.71
N TYR A 250 18.97 -6.36 12.67
CA TYR A 250 19.56 -6.84 11.43
C TYR A 250 19.58 -5.78 10.32
N VAL A 251 18.73 -4.75 10.41
CA VAL A 251 18.66 -3.64 9.44
C VAL A 251 20.03 -3.00 9.14
N PRO A 252 20.93 -2.75 10.12
CA PRO A 252 22.26 -2.19 9.83
C PRO A 252 23.13 -3.09 8.93
N MET A 253 22.98 -4.41 9.02
CA MET A 253 23.72 -5.35 8.16
C MET A 253 23.18 -5.29 6.72
N ILE A 254 21.86 -5.22 6.55
CA ILE A 254 21.25 -5.05 5.23
C ILE A 254 21.67 -3.70 4.63
N ALA A 255 21.73 -2.64 5.43
CA ALA A 255 22.19 -1.33 4.98
C ALA A 255 23.63 -1.36 4.42
N GLN A 256 24.54 -2.10 5.06
CA GLN A 256 25.89 -2.31 4.53
C GLN A 256 25.87 -3.04 3.18
N TRP A 257 25.03 -4.05 3.04
CA TRP A 257 24.87 -4.77 1.78
C TRP A 257 24.30 -3.86 0.68
N VAL A 258 23.23 -3.11 0.97
CA VAL A 258 22.61 -2.16 0.03
C VAL A 258 23.60 -1.07 -0.39
N ALA A 259 24.36 -0.51 0.55
CA ALA A 259 25.37 0.51 0.24
C ALA A 259 26.46 -0.01 -0.70
N LYS A 260 26.84 -1.29 -0.57
CA LYS A 260 27.92 -1.88 -1.36
C LYS A 260 27.46 -2.47 -2.69
N TYR A 261 26.25 -3.00 -2.75
CA TYR A 261 25.76 -3.83 -3.85
C TYR A 261 24.43 -3.35 -4.45
N GLY A 262 23.85 -2.25 -3.97
CA GLY A 262 22.55 -1.77 -4.44
C GLY A 262 22.56 -1.19 -5.86
N GLY A 263 23.73 -0.90 -6.41
CA GLY A 263 23.87 -0.36 -7.77
C GLY A 263 23.82 1.18 -7.85
N GLY A 264 24.18 1.88 -6.77
CA GLY A 264 24.20 3.35 -6.69
C GLY A 264 22.94 3.94 -6.04
N GLU A 265 22.76 5.26 -6.17
CA GLU A 265 21.70 6.01 -5.48
C GLU A 265 20.27 5.63 -5.89
N GLU A 266 20.10 5.08 -7.09
CA GLU A 266 18.79 4.67 -7.63
C GLU A 266 18.41 3.23 -7.28
N PHE A 267 19.32 2.51 -6.62
CA PHE A 267 19.18 1.14 -6.16
C PHE A 267 18.63 0.14 -7.21
N PRO A 268 19.10 0.17 -8.48
CA PRO A 268 18.55 -0.68 -9.54
C PRO A 268 18.70 -2.18 -9.26
N LEU A 269 19.77 -2.58 -8.55
CA LEU A 269 20.00 -3.99 -8.23
C LEU A 269 19.11 -4.47 -7.07
N VAL A 270 18.71 -3.58 -6.16
CA VAL A 270 17.74 -3.92 -5.11
C VAL A 270 16.36 -4.14 -5.75
N LYS A 271 15.92 -3.22 -6.62
CA LYS A 271 14.65 -3.31 -7.37
C LYS A 271 14.58 -4.56 -8.26
N LEU A 272 15.69 -4.91 -8.92
CA LEU A 272 15.78 -6.15 -9.69
C LEU A 272 15.67 -7.39 -8.78
N ALA A 273 16.40 -7.41 -7.66
CA ALA A 273 16.39 -8.55 -6.75
C ALA A 273 15.01 -8.77 -6.11
N GLU A 274 14.31 -7.69 -5.75
CA GLU A 274 12.91 -7.74 -5.33
C GLU A 274 12.00 -8.30 -6.42
N SER A 275 12.10 -7.80 -7.66
CA SER A 275 11.31 -8.32 -8.78
C SER A 275 11.52 -9.83 -8.99
N ILE A 276 12.76 -10.31 -8.82
CA ILE A 276 13.08 -11.76 -8.88
C ILE A 276 12.47 -12.51 -7.69
N SER A 277 12.51 -11.94 -6.48
CA SER A 277 11.90 -12.53 -5.29
C SER A 277 10.40 -12.72 -5.48
N ASP A 278 9.72 -11.72 -6.03
CA ASP A 278 8.31 -11.77 -6.38
C ASP A 278 8.00 -12.87 -7.42
N TRP A 279 8.94 -13.19 -8.31
CA TRP A 279 8.81 -14.30 -9.26
C TRP A 279 9.00 -15.67 -8.61
N PHE A 280 9.90 -15.81 -7.64
CA PHE A 280 10.14 -17.11 -6.98
C PHE A 280 9.04 -17.48 -5.99
N ALA A 281 8.29 -16.52 -5.47
CA ALA A 281 7.06 -16.81 -4.73
C ALA A 281 5.98 -17.51 -5.59
N LEU A 282 6.21 -17.65 -6.90
CA LEU A 282 5.33 -18.32 -7.87
C LEU A 282 5.62 -19.83 -8.06
N THR A 283 6.71 -20.36 -7.51
CA THR A 283 7.12 -21.78 -7.64
C THR A 283 6.98 -22.54 -6.32
#